data_AF-A0A7W6UMM6-F1
#
_entry.id   AF-A0A7W6UMM6-F1
#
_cell.length_a   1.000
_cell.length_b   1.000
_cell.length_c   1.000
_cell.angle_alpha   90.00
_cell.angle_beta   90.00
_cell.angle_gamma   90.00
#
_symmetry.space_group_name_H-M   'P 1'
#
loop_
_entity.id
_entity.type
_entity.pdbx_description
1 polymer ?
#
loop_
_entity_poly.entity_id
_entity_poly.type
_entity_poly.pdbx_seq_one_letter_code
_entity_poly.pdbx_strand_id
1 'polypeptide(L)'
;MIAMNGFDDPFFIDINESPSGFPVYYAPHGAGRWDATVAARNIRRFSQLLSALHALADDDAKVLTFIEAETDTSNALWREVHEARANRETLEHELAQTETEFDPKDLEHGTLFITAVGPQKLKIAQVLRRALGLSLREALASAAEHEIPIGSAPFVQLRRLQNELIALGALVEFRPEAEPLA
;
A
#
# COMPACT_ATOMS: atom_id res chain seq x y z
N MET A 1 11.70 -16.98 -15.45
CA MET A 1 11.21 -15.59 -15.31
C MET A 1 11.99 -14.69 -16.25
N ILE A 2 11.34 -13.71 -16.86
CA ILE A 2 11.96 -12.78 -17.83
C ILE A 2 11.76 -11.30 -17.47
N ALA A 3 10.74 -10.94 -16.69
CA ALA A 3 10.48 -9.58 -16.21
C ALA A 3 9.51 -9.60 -15.01
N MET A 4 9.35 -8.45 -14.32
CA MET A 4 8.35 -8.19 -13.29
C MET A 4 7.69 -6.83 -13.55
N ASN A 5 6.43 -6.63 -13.15
CA ASN A 5 5.79 -5.31 -13.15
C ASN A 5 6.11 -4.53 -11.85
N GLY A 6 5.51 -3.34 -11.67
CA GLY A 6 5.69 -2.52 -10.47
C GLY A 6 5.05 -3.09 -9.19
N PHE A 7 4.30 -4.18 -9.29
CA PHE A 7 3.70 -4.92 -8.17
C PHE A 7 4.43 -6.27 -7.92
N ASP A 8 5.64 -6.41 -8.47
CA ASP A 8 6.46 -7.62 -8.44
C ASP A 8 5.86 -8.83 -9.17
N ASP A 9 4.76 -8.69 -9.91
CA ASP A 9 4.13 -9.80 -10.62
C ASP A 9 5.02 -10.26 -11.80
N PRO A 10 5.36 -11.56 -11.89
CA PRO A 10 6.29 -12.09 -12.85
C PRO A 10 5.66 -12.31 -14.23
N PHE A 11 6.49 -12.04 -15.23
CA PHE A 11 6.35 -12.55 -16.59
C PHE A 11 7.39 -13.65 -16.81
N PHE A 12 6.98 -14.77 -17.41
CA PHE A 12 7.86 -15.92 -17.61
C PHE A 12 7.49 -16.74 -18.85
N ILE A 13 8.39 -17.65 -19.23
CA ILE A 13 8.24 -18.59 -20.33
C ILE A 13 8.59 -20.00 -19.82
N ASP A 14 8.09 -21.04 -20.47
CA ASP A 14 8.67 -22.38 -20.37
C ASP A 14 9.71 -22.57 -21.49
N ILE A 15 10.94 -22.92 -21.09
CA ILE A 15 12.05 -23.16 -22.02
C ILE A 15 11.81 -24.37 -22.92
N ASN A 16 10.91 -25.28 -22.54
CA ASN A 16 10.55 -26.45 -23.33
C ASN A 16 9.53 -26.12 -24.43
N GLU A 17 8.89 -24.96 -24.40
CA GLU A 17 7.90 -24.51 -25.38
C GLU A 17 8.52 -23.75 -26.56
N SER A 18 9.79 -24.03 -26.87
CA SER A 18 10.45 -23.51 -28.07
C SER A 18 9.67 -23.76 -29.37
N PRO A 19 9.03 -24.93 -29.60
CA PRO A 19 8.22 -25.15 -30.81
C PRO A 19 7.02 -24.20 -30.93
N SER A 20 6.49 -23.74 -29.80
CA SER A 20 5.38 -22.77 -29.71
C SER A 20 5.86 -21.31 -29.75
N GLY A 21 7.19 -21.08 -29.85
CA GLY A 21 7.79 -19.76 -29.89
C GLY A 21 7.94 -19.08 -28.52
N PHE A 22 7.92 -19.85 -27.43
CA PHE A 22 7.97 -19.34 -26.05
C PHE A 22 6.80 -18.39 -25.72
N PRO A 23 5.58 -18.93 -25.52
CA PRO A 23 4.46 -18.16 -24.99
C PRO A 23 4.87 -17.45 -23.70
N VAL A 24 4.42 -16.20 -23.53
CA VAL A 24 4.69 -15.42 -22.32
C VAL A 24 3.51 -15.54 -21.40
N TYR A 25 3.78 -15.99 -20.19
CA TYR A 25 2.83 -16.12 -19.10
C TYR A 25 2.97 -14.96 -18.12
N TYR A 26 1.86 -14.60 -17.51
CA TYR A 26 1.73 -13.63 -16.43
C TYR A 26 0.99 -14.29 -15.27
N ALA A 27 1.47 -14.11 -14.05
CA ALA A 27 0.80 -14.60 -12.86
C ALA A 27 0.72 -13.46 -11.83
N PRO A 28 -0.46 -12.87 -11.60
CA PRO A 28 -0.61 -11.84 -10.57
C PRO A 28 -0.42 -12.45 -9.17
N HIS A 29 0.14 -11.69 -8.25
CA HIS A 29 0.18 -12.05 -6.84
C HIS A 29 -1.25 -12.14 -6.28
N GLY A 30 -1.66 -13.30 -5.75
CA GLY A 30 -3.00 -13.45 -5.18
C GLY A 30 -3.25 -14.74 -4.38
N ALA A 31 -3.66 -14.58 -3.11
CA ALA A 31 -4.36 -15.58 -2.27
C ALA A 31 -3.72 -16.98 -2.05
N GLY A 32 -2.42 -17.15 -2.32
CA GLY A 32 -1.71 -18.41 -2.05
C GLY A 32 -1.71 -19.43 -3.21
N ARG A 33 -2.13 -19.01 -4.42
CA ARG A 33 -1.98 -19.79 -5.67
C ARG A 33 -1.49 -18.89 -6.79
N TRP A 34 -0.63 -19.42 -7.65
CA TRP A 34 -0.12 -18.71 -8.82
C TRP A 34 -0.83 -19.21 -10.06
N ASP A 35 -1.92 -18.55 -10.45
CA ASP A 35 -2.64 -18.88 -11.69
C ASP A 35 -2.02 -18.12 -12.86
N ALA A 36 -1.30 -18.85 -13.70
CA ALA A 36 -0.70 -18.27 -14.89
C ALA A 36 -1.75 -18.06 -15.99
N THR A 37 -1.68 -16.90 -16.64
CA THR A 37 -2.46 -16.55 -17.83
C THR A 37 -1.51 -16.22 -18.97
N VAL A 38 -1.93 -16.45 -20.22
CA VAL A 38 -1.10 -16.13 -21.39
C VAL A 38 -1.16 -14.64 -21.66
N ALA A 39 -0.07 -13.92 -21.42
CA ALA A 39 0.06 -12.50 -21.74
C ALA A 39 0.27 -12.29 -23.25
N ALA A 40 1.04 -13.16 -23.89
CA ALA A 40 1.25 -13.12 -25.34
C ALA A 40 1.58 -14.50 -25.91
N ARG A 41 1.15 -14.73 -27.15
CA ARG A 41 1.34 -16.00 -27.86
C ARG A 41 2.80 -16.44 -28.06
N ASN A 42 3.74 -15.48 -28.04
CA ASN A 42 5.17 -15.75 -28.11
C ASN A 42 5.98 -14.54 -27.65
N ILE A 43 7.24 -14.77 -27.27
CA ILE A 43 8.14 -13.75 -26.74
C ILE A 43 8.41 -12.59 -27.71
N ARG A 44 8.44 -12.88 -29.03
CA ARG A 44 8.62 -11.83 -30.06
C ARG A 44 7.42 -10.87 -30.08
N ARG A 45 6.20 -11.42 -30.06
CA ARG A 45 4.98 -10.61 -30.03
C ARG A 45 4.90 -9.81 -28.75
N PHE A 46 5.26 -10.39 -27.61
CA PHE A 46 5.31 -9.65 -26.34
C PHE A 46 6.25 -8.44 -26.43
N SER A 47 7.47 -8.63 -26.92
CA SER A 47 8.42 -7.54 -27.12
C SER A 47 7.89 -6.45 -28.07
N GLN A 48 7.22 -6.84 -29.17
CA GLN A 48 6.61 -5.89 -30.10
C GLN A 48 5.49 -5.07 -29.45
N LEU A 49 4.64 -5.70 -28.65
CA LEU A 49 3.58 -5.01 -27.90
C LEU A 49 4.18 -3.97 -26.95
N LEU A 50 5.19 -4.36 -26.15
CA LEU A 50 5.85 -3.44 -25.22
C LEU A 50 6.53 -2.27 -25.94
N SER A 51 7.24 -2.52 -27.04
CA SER A 51 7.89 -1.45 -27.82
C SER A 51 6.86 -0.49 -28.43
N ALA A 52 5.74 -0.99 -28.92
CA ALA A 52 4.68 -0.16 -29.48
C ALA A 52 3.99 0.68 -28.39
N LEU A 53 3.64 0.06 -27.25
CA LEU A 53 3.09 0.78 -26.10
C LEU A 53 4.03 1.89 -25.61
N HIS A 54 5.34 1.59 -25.53
CA HIS A 54 6.35 2.58 -25.16
C HIS A 54 6.42 3.74 -26.17
N ALA A 55 6.37 3.45 -27.48
CA ALA A 55 6.42 4.47 -28.52
C ALA A 55 5.19 5.40 -28.55
N LEU A 56 4.04 4.92 -28.07
CA LEU A 56 2.82 5.73 -27.92
C LEU A 56 2.88 6.68 -26.71
N ALA A 57 3.84 6.47 -25.79
CA ALA A 57 4.12 7.33 -24.64
C ALA A 57 2.85 7.66 -23.83
N ASP A 58 2.53 8.94 -23.66
CA ASP A 58 1.43 9.45 -22.84
C ASP A 58 0.12 9.72 -23.62
N ASP A 59 0.03 9.32 -24.89
CA ASP A 59 -1.18 9.49 -25.68
C ASP A 59 -2.20 8.38 -25.38
N ASP A 60 -3.02 8.59 -24.34
CA ASP A 60 -3.98 7.59 -23.84
C ASP A 60 -4.96 7.11 -24.88
N ALA A 61 -5.46 8.02 -25.73
CA ALA A 61 -6.40 7.66 -26.78
C ALA A 61 -5.78 6.67 -27.78
N LYS A 62 -4.52 6.89 -28.18
CA LYS A 62 -3.82 5.95 -29.06
C LYS A 62 -3.46 4.65 -28.35
N VAL A 63 -3.06 4.71 -27.08
CA VAL A 63 -2.74 3.52 -26.29
C VAL A 63 -3.96 2.61 -26.14
N LEU A 64 -5.12 3.17 -25.77
CA LEU A 64 -6.37 2.41 -25.63
C LEU A 64 -6.78 1.76 -26.97
N THR A 65 -6.77 2.54 -28.05
CA THR A 65 -7.05 2.03 -29.41
C THR A 65 -6.11 0.88 -29.79
N PHE A 66 -4.81 1.01 -29.45
CA PHE A 66 -3.82 -0.02 -29.71
C PHE A 66 -4.08 -1.29 -28.90
N ILE A 67 -4.38 -1.17 -27.60
CA ILE A 67 -4.67 -2.32 -26.73
C ILE A 67 -5.89 -3.09 -27.26
N GLU A 68 -6.97 -2.39 -27.61
CA GLU A 68 -8.19 -3.00 -28.16
C GLU A 68 -7.94 -3.73 -29.50
N ALA A 69 -7.06 -3.19 -30.34
CA ALA A 69 -6.76 -3.78 -31.65
C ALA A 69 -5.78 -4.97 -31.57
N GLU A 70 -4.80 -4.90 -30.68
CA GLU A 70 -3.62 -5.76 -30.72
C GLU A 70 -3.57 -6.81 -29.59
N THR A 71 -4.49 -6.73 -28.63
CA THR A 71 -4.56 -7.61 -27.45
C THR A 71 -5.98 -8.13 -27.24
N ASP A 72 -6.12 -9.09 -26.32
CA ASP A 72 -7.42 -9.66 -25.95
C ASP A 72 -7.85 -9.07 -24.60
N THR A 73 -8.79 -8.11 -24.60
CA THR A 73 -9.31 -7.47 -23.38
C THR A 73 -10.22 -8.40 -22.56
N SER A 74 -10.53 -9.61 -23.05
CA SER A 74 -11.11 -10.66 -22.20
C SER A 74 -10.06 -11.29 -21.27
N ASN A 75 -8.76 -11.14 -21.57
CA ASN A 75 -7.66 -11.51 -20.69
C ASN A 75 -7.57 -10.54 -19.50
N ALA A 76 -7.38 -11.07 -18.29
CA ALA A 76 -7.34 -10.26 -17.07
C ALA A 76 -6.25 -9.19 -17.09
N LEU A 77 -5.03 -9.54 -17.54
CA LEU A 77 -3.92 -8.60 -17.64
C LEU A 77 -4.25 -7.43 -18.57
N TRP A 78 -4.69 -7.71 -19.80
CA TRP A 78 -4.92 -6.68 -20.80
C TRP A 78 -6.13 -5.81 -20.49
N ARG A 79 -7.14 -6.38 -19.82
CA ARG A 79 -8.26 -5.61 -19.29
C ARG A 79 -7.80 -4.64 -18.21
N GLU A 80 -7.00 -5.10 -17.26
CA GLU A 80 -6.46 -4.25 -16.20
C GLU A 80 -5.59 -3.12 -16.77
N VAL A 81 -4.72 -3.43 -17.74
CA VAL A 81 -3.90 -2.41 -18.43
C VAL A 81 -4.78 -1.39 -19.17
N HIS A 82 -5.85 -1.84 -19.82
CA HIS A 82 -6.82 -0.96 -20.50
C HIS A 82 -7.55 -0.06 -19.49
N GLU A 83 -8.11 -0.63 -18.43
CA GLU A 83 -8.86 0.08 -17.39
C GLU A 83 -7.98 1.08 -16.64
N ALA A 84 -6.75 0.69 -16.28
CA ALA A 84 -5.78 1.58 -15.63
C ALA A 84 -5.42 2.78 -16.53
N ARG A 85 -5.32 2.55 -17.84
CA ARG A 85 -5.05 3.62 -18.79
C ARG A 85 -6.25 4.53 -19.03
N ALA A 86 -7.45 3.96 -19.14
CA ALA A 86 -8.69 4.71 -19.36
C ALA A 86 -9.03 5.62 -18.17
N ASN A 87 -8.70 5.18 -16.96
CA ASN A 87 -8.98 5.92 -15.73
C ASN A 87 -7.76 6.64 -15.16
N ARG A 88 -6.67 6.78 -15.93
CA ARG A 88 -5.38 7.27 -15.43
C ARG A 88 -5.49 8.62 -14.72
N GLU A 89 -6.15 9.60 -15.31
CA GLU A 89 -6.33 10.93 -14.72
C GLU A 89 -7.11 10.86 -13.40
N THR A 90 -8.19 10.08 -13.35
CA THR A 90 -8.98 9.87 -12.13
C THR A 90 -8.15 9.18 -11.05
N LEU A 91 -7.41 8.12 -11.40
CA LEU A 91 -6.55 7.39 -10.47
C LEU A 91 -5.41 8.26 -9.94
N GLU A 92 -4.76 9.04 -10.81
CA GLU A 92 -3.73 10.01 -10.42
C GLU A 92 -4.31 11.08 -9.49
N HIS A 93 -5.53 11.56 -9.75
CA HIS A 93 -6.20 12.53 -8.88
C HIS A 93 -6.59 11.93 -7.52
N GLU A 94 -7.12 10.70 -7.49
CA GLU A 94 -7.45 9.99 -6.26
C GLU A 94 -6.20 9.68 -5.43
N LEU A 95 -5.10 9.27 -6.08
CA LEU A 95 -3.80 9.08 -5.43
C LEU A 95 -3.28 10.39 -4.87
N ALA A 96 -3.33 11.49 -5.62
CA ALA A 96 -2.90 12.81 -5.14
C ALA A 96 -3.76 13.33 -3.96
N GLN A 97 -5.04 12.93 -3.86
CA GLN A 97 -5.91 13.26 -2.74
C GLN A 97 -5.67 12.39 -1.50
N THR A 98 -5.14 11.18 -1.68
CA THR A 98 -4.86 10.21 -0.60
C THR A 98 -3.41 10.22 -0.16
N GLU A 99 -2.49 10.76 -0.98
CA GLU A 99 -1.17 11.21 -0.57
C GLU A 99 -1.30 12.37 0.40
N THR A 100 -1.53 12.05 1.67
CA THR A 100 -1.18 12.95 2.76
C THR A 100 0.29 13.32 2.60
N GLU A 101 0.59 14.62 2.60
CA GLU A 101 1.94 15.16 2.50
C GLU A 101 2.86 14.39 3.47
N PHE A 102 3.80 13.65 2.90
CA PHE A 102 4.75 12.86 3.69
C PHE A 102 5.62 13.85 4.49
N ASP A 103 5.32 14.01 5.78
CA ASP A 103 6.19 14.74 6.70
C ASP A 103 7.31 13.79 7.13
N PRO A 104 8.59 14.07 6.82
CA PRO A 104 9.71 13.25 7.30
C PRO A 104 9.70 13.04 8.82
N LYS A 105 9.08 13.95 9.59
CA LYS A 105 8.88 13.80 11.04
C LYS A 105 8.01 12.59 11.42
N ASP A 106 7.21 12.08 10.49
CA ASP A 106 6.40 10.89 10.71
C ASP A 106 7.22 9.61 10.85
N LEU A 107 8.47 9.63 10.38
CA LEU A 107 9.40 8.53 10.56
C LEU A 107 10.20 8.63 11.87
N GLU A 108 10.10 9.76 12.59
CA GLU A 108 10.75 9.90 13.89
C GLU A 108 10.21 8.84 14.84
N HIS A 109 11.13 8.11 15.47
CA HIS A 109 10.81 7.21 16.55
C HIS A 109 10.64 8.01 17.84
N GLY A 110 9.64 7.66 18.61
CA GLY A 110 9.36 8.33 19.87
C GLY A 110 8.26 7.61 20.62
N THR A 111 7.87 8.20 21.74
CA THR A 111 6.84 7.65 22.62
C THR A 111 5.61 8.56 22.62
N LEU A 112 4.44 7.96 22.49
CA LEU A 112 3.16 8.65 22.60
C LEU A 112 2.68 8.63 24.06
N PHE A 113 2.38 9.80 24.60
CA PHE A 113 1.91 9.96 25.98
C PHE A 113 0.49 10.53 26.00
N ILE A 114 -0.38 10.00 26.86
CA ILE A 114 -1.59 10.72 27.28
C ILE A 114 -1.20 11.65 28.42
N THR A 115 -1.36 12.95 28.20
CA THR A 115 -1.11 14.00 29.21
C THR A 115 -2.39 14.43 29.92
N ALA A 116 -3.56 14.13 29.35
CA ALA A 116 -4.84 14.21 30.05
C ALA A 116 -5.86 13.22 29.47
N VAL A 117 -6.50 12.42 30.32
CA VAL A 117 -7.49 11.41 29.90
C VAL A 117 -8.80 12.05 29.41
N GLY A 118 -9.12 13.29 29.80
CA GLY A 118 -10.36 13.92 29.34
C GLY A 118 -11.65 13.23 29.80
N PRO A 119 -12.80 13.49 29.14
CA PRO A 119 -14.12 13.13 29.67
C PRO A 119 -14.52 11.66 29.47
N GLN A 120 -14.01 10.99 28.43
CA GLN A 120 -14.44 9.62 28.07
C GLN A 120 -13.56 8.53 28.69
N LYS A 121 -13.31 8.61 30.00
CA LYS A 121 -12.35 7.76 30.74
C LYS A 121 -12.51 6.26 30.50
N LEU A 122 -13.74 5.75 30.46
CA LEU A 122 -14.01 4.32 30.26
C LEU A 122 -13.59 3.84 28.87
N LYS A 123 -13.83 4.65 27.82
CA LYS A 123 -13.44 4.30 26.45
C LYS A 123 -11.92 4.38 26.29
N ILE A 124 -11.28 5.35 26.93
CA ILE A 124 -9.82 5.47 26.91
C ILE A 124 -9.16 4.30 27.65
N ALA A 125 -9.71 3.86 28.78
CA ALA A 125 -9.23 2.64 29.45
C ALA A 125 -9.33 1.38 28.55
N GLN A 126 -10.32 1.31 27.67
CA GLN A 126 -10.42 0.23 26.68
C GLN A 126 -9.34 0.33 25.60
N VAL A 127 -9.03 1.55 25.13
CA VAL A 127 -7.92 1.80 24.20
C VAL A 127 -6.59 1.44 24.84
N LEU A 128 -6.34 1.86 26.09
CA LEU A 128 -5.14 1.52 26.87
C LEU A 128 -4.95 0.01 27.00
N ARG A 129 -6.01 -0.72 27.35
CA ARG A 129 -5.97 -2.19 27.42
C ARG A 129 -5.56 -2.82 26.10
N ARG A 130 -6.05 -2.31 24.97
CA ARG A 130 -5.71 -2.83 23.64
C ARG A 130 -4.27 -2.52 23.26
N ALA A 131 -3.82 -1.29 23.52
CA ALA A 131 -2.49 -0.82 23.14
C ALA A 131 -1.37 -1.42 24.01
N LEU A 132 -1.60 -1.54 25.32
CA LEU A 132 -0.60 -1.95 26.32
C LEU A 132 -0.78 -3.39 26.81
N GLY A 133 -1.82 -4.10 26.36
CA GLY A 133 -2.14 -5.45 26.83
C GLY A 133 -2.57 -5.55 28.30
N LEU A 134 -2.91 -4.42 28.94
CA LEU A 134 -3.22 -4.33 30.37
C LEU A 134 -4.62 -4.87 30.74
N SER A 135 -4.80 -5.36 31.96
CA SER A 135 -6.15 -5.60 32.49
C SER A 135 -6.93 -4.29 32.69
N LEU A 136 -8.27 -4.36 32.78
CA LEU A 136 -9.11 -3.18 33.01
C LEU A 136 -8.74 -2.43 34.29
N ARG A 137 -8.31 -3.15 35.33
CA ARG A 137 -7.90 -2.57 36.61
C ARG A 137 -6.57 -1.82 36.48
N GLU A 138 -5.61 -2.38 35.76
CA GLU A 138 -4.31 -1.74 35.49
C GLU A 138 -4.49 -0.50 34.60
N ALA A 139 -5.30 -0.59 33.54
CA ALA A 139 -5.60 0.55 32.67
C ALA A 139 -6.30 1.71 33.42
N LEU A 140 -7.19 1.40 34.37
CA LEU A 140 -7.84 2.41 35.22
C LEU A 140 -6.88 2.99 36.28
N ALA A 141 -5.91 2.21 36.76
CA ALA A 141 -4.88 2.69 37.68
C ALA A 141 -3.91 3.65 36.97
N SER A 142 -3.47 3.32 35.75
CA SER A 142 -2.65 4.21 34.92
C SER A 142 -3.39 5.47 34.51
N ALA A 143 -4.72 5.43 34.32
CA ALA A 143 -5.54 6.62 34.06
C ALA A 143 -5.53 7.68 35.20
N ALA A 144 -4.96 7.35 36.36
CA ALA A 144 -4.72 8.28 37.46
C ALA A 144 -3.30 8.88 37.48
N GLU A 145 -2.39 8.38 36.63
CA GLU A 145 -1.07 8.95 36.44
C GLU A 145 -1.15 10.23 35.59
N HIS A 146 -0.24 11.17 35.85
CA HIS A 146 -0.24 12.48 35.18
C HIS A 146 0.16 12.37 33.70
N GLU A 147 1.00 11.40 33.37
CA GLU A 147 1.44 11.09 32.01
C GLU A 147 1.49 9.57 31.84
N ILE A 148 0.83 9.07 30.79
CA ILE A 148 0.72 7.63 30.56
C ILE A 148 1.40 7.31 29.22
N PRO A 149 2.51 6.54 29.21
CA PRO A 149 3.10 6.07 27.95
C PRO A 149 2.20 4.99 27.33
N ILE A 150 1.87 5.15 26.04
CA ILE A 150 0.90 4.28 25.33
C ILE A 150 1.60 3.37 24.33
N GLY A 151 2.77 3.78 23.84
CA GLY A 151 3.58 2.98 22.92
C GLY A 151 4.72 3.79 22.33
N SER A 152 5.76 3.08 21.90
CA SER A 152 6.96 3.65 21.27
C SER A 152 7.16 3.01 19.89
N ALA A 153 7.17 3.83 18.84
CA ALA A 153 7.23 3.43 17.43
C ALA A 153 7.44 4.68 16.56
N PRO A 154 7.68 4.53 15.23
CA PRO A 154 7.56 5.65 14.30
C PRO A 154 6.22 6.37 14.44
N PHE A 155 6.22 7.70 14.40
CA PHE A 155 4.99 8.48 14.58
C PHE A 155 3.87 8.11 13.59
N VAL A 156 4.21 7.74 12.35
CA VAL A 156 3.25 7.24 11.34
C VAL A 156 2.43 6.05 11.86
N GLN A 157 3.03 5.17 12.64
CA GLN A 157 2.37 4.00 13.22
C GLN A 157 1.50 4.36 14.42
N LEU A 158 1.88 5.42 15.14
CA LEU A 158 1.18 5.93 16.33
C LEU A 158 0.06 6.91 15.98
N ARG A 159 0.06 7.50 14.78
CA ARG A 159 -0.91 8.51 14.31
C ARG A 159 -2.36 8.06 14.43
N ARG A 160 -2.66 6.80 14.07
CA ARG A 160 -4.01 6.25 14.22
C ARG A 160 -4.46 6.23 15.67
N LEU A 161 -3.57 5.80 16.57
CA LEU A 161 -3.84 5.72 18.00
C LEU A 161 -3.99 7.11 18.63
N GLN A 162 -3.13 8.06 18.24
CA GLN A 162 -3.24 9.47 18.62
C GLN A 162 -4.59 10.05 18.23
N ASN A 163 -5.03 9.86 16.98
CA ASN A 163 -6.31 10.35 16.49
C ASN A 163 -7.50 9.71 17.22
N GLU A 164 -7.45 8.41 17.51
CA GLU A 164 -8.48 7.71 18.29
C GLU A 164 -8.59 8.32 19.71
N LEU A 165 -7.47 8.56 20.37
CA LEU A 165 -7.43 9.17 21.71
C LEU A 165 -7.91 10.62 21.72
N ILE A 166 -7.49 11.44 20.74
CA ILE A 166 -7.94 12.83 20.59
C ILE A 166 -9.45 12.89 20.34
N ALA A 167 -10.00 12.02 19.48
CA ALA A 167 -11.44 11.96 19.22
C ALA A 167 -12.27 11.57 20.46
N LEU A 168 -11.67 10.86 21.41
CA LEU A 168 -12.27 10.54 22.72
C LEU A 168 -12.13 11.69 23.73
N GLY A 169 -11.43 12.76 23.37
CA GLY A 169 -11.22 13.96 24.18
C GLY A 169 -9.99 13.89 25.09
N ALA A 170 -9.04 12.98 24.83
CA ALA A 170 -7.77 12.96 25.52
C ALA A 170 -6.81 14.02 24.96
N LEU A 171 -5.93 14.55 25.82
CA LEU A 171 -4.73 15.28 25.38
C LEU A 171 -3.59 14.29 25.24
N VAL A 172 -2.91 14.34 24.10
CA VAL A 172 -1.88 13.38 23.71
C VAL A 172 -0.68 14.12 23.15
N GLU A 173 0.52 13.71 23.53
CA GLU A 173 1.78 14.31 23.12
C GLU A 173 2.71 13.22 22.58
N PHE A 174 3.28 13.43 21.39
CA PHE A 174 4.36 12.58 20.88
C PHE A 174 5.69 13.23 21.24
N ARG A 175 6.59 12.46 21.86
CA ARG A 175 7.94 12.91 22.23
C ARG A 175 8.95 12.06 21.46
N PRO A 176 9.71 12.66 20.52
CA PRO A 176 10.78 11.96 19.82
C PRO A 176 11.81 11.42 20.81
N GLU A 177 12.39 10.25 20.51
CA GLU A 177 13.60 9.81 21.21
C GLU A 177 14.74 10.78 20.87
N ALA A 178 15.46 11.25 21.89
CA ALA A 178 16.66 12.04 21.64
C ALA A 178 17.67 11.16 20.88
N GLU A 179 18.27 11.69 19.80
CA GLU A 179 19.39 11.01 19.15
C GLU A 179 20.43 10.63 20.23
N PRO A 180 20.89 9.37 20.27
CA PRO A 180 21.97 9.02 21.18
C PRO A 180 23.17 9.88 20.82
N LEU A 181 23.63 10.69 21.78
CA LEU A 181 24.89 11.44 21.67
C LEU A 181 25.99 10.45 21.26
N ALA A 182 26.49 10.62 20.03
CA ALA A 182 27.61 9.86 19.48
C ALA A 182 28.92 10.16 20.23
#